data_AF-A0A7I9ZS81-F1
#
_entry.id   AF-A0A7I9ZS81-F1
#
_cell.length_a   1.000
_cell.length_b   1.000
_cell.length_c   1.000
_cell.angle_alpha   90.00
_cell.angle_beta   90.00
_cell.angle_gamma   90.00
#
_symmetry.space_group_name_H-M   'P 1'
#
loop_
_entity.id
_entity.type
_entity.pdbx_description
1 polymer ?
#
loop_
_entity_poly.entity_id
_entity_poly.type
_entity_poly.pdbx_seq_one_letter_code
_entity_poly.pdbx_strand_id
1 'polypeptide(L)'
;MLDTSTVILLGQISDPTELPDESVISAITLAELSVGPHVAHDAAERSARQQHLQQAEADFDALPFDGNCARTFGAVAAALHTSGRKPATRAYDALIAASAIAHALPLYTCNPADFARIPRLELRSVTHPHHQ
;
A
#
# COMPACT_ATOMS: atom_id res chain seq x y z
N MET A 1 -4.23 7.71 2.23
CA MET A 1 -3.44 6.55 2.71
C MET A 1 -2.58 6.05 1.55
N LEU A 2 -1.28 5.89 1.76
CA LEU A 2 -0.36 5.41 0.73
C LEU A 2 -0.31 3.87 0.76
N ASP A 3 -0.29 3.23 -0.41
CA ASP A 3 0.03 1.81 -0.51
C ASP A 3 1.55 1.58 -0.39
N THR A 4 1.95 0.31 -0.30
CA THR A 4 3.34 -0.09 -0.11
C THR A 4 4.24 0.34 -1.27
N SER A 5 3.74 0.28 -2.51
CA SER A 5 4.50 0.68 -3.68
C SER A 5 4.80 2.19 -3.69
N THR A 6 3.81 3.01 -3.34
CA THR A 6 3.95 4.46 -3.25
C THR A 6 4.87 4.87 -2.11
N VAL A 7 4.85 4.17 -0.97
CA VAL A 7 5.82 4.42 0.12
C VAL A 7 7.25 4.13 -0.33
N ILE A 8 7.48 3.00 -1.01
CA ILE A 8 8.82 2.62 -1.51
C ILE A 8 9.34 3.64 -2.54
N LEU A 9 8.45 4.18 -3.38
CA LEU A 9 8.80 5.09 -4.46
C LEU A 9 8.72 6.57 -4.04
N LEU A 10 8.36 6.87 -2.80
CA LEU A 10 8.00 8.22 -2.34
C LEU A 10 9.08 9.25 -2.66
N GLY A 11 10.35 8.95 -2.37
CA GLY A 11 11.48 9.84 -2.63
C GLY A 11 11.80 10.07 -4.11
N GLN A 12 11.10 9.39 -5.01
CA GLN A 12 11.27 9.47 -6.47
C GLN A 12 10.05 10.09 -7.16
N ILE A 13 8.96 10.37 -6.43
CA ILE A 13 7.78 11.04 -6.97
C ILE A 13 8.14 12.49 -7.29
N SER A 14 7.93 12.88 -8.55
CA SER A 14 8.34 14.19 -9.05
C SER A 14 7.29 15.28 -8.81
N ASP A 15 6.00 14.92 -8.81
CA ASP A 15 4.91 15.85 -8.55
C ASP A 15 4.32 15.60 -7.16
N PRO A 16 4.63 16.44 -6.15
CA PRO A 16 4.09 16.27 -4.81
C PRO A 16 2.58 16.53 -4.73
N THR A 17 1.98 17.18 -5.74
CA THR A 17 0.53 17.44 -5.75
C THR A 17 -0.29 16.18 -6.04
N GLU A 18 0.35 15.10 -6.47
CA GLU A 18 -0.27 13.77 -6.59
C GLU A 18 -0.40 13.06 -5.24
N LEU A 19 0.19 13.59 -4.17
CA LEU A 19 0.14 13.04 -2.81
C LEU A 19 -0.86 13.79 -1.94
N PRO A 20 -1.40 13.18 -0.87
CA PRO A 20 -2.24 13.90 0.08
C PRO A 20 -1.40 14.85 0.94
N ASP A 21 -2.02 15.94 1.40
CA ASP A 21 -1.39 16.91 2.31
C ASP A 21 -0.86 16.24 3.59
N GLU A 22 -1.60 15.24 4.09
CA GLU A 22 -1.21 14.39 5.20
C GLU A 22 -1.22 12.92 4.78
N SER A 23 -0.08 12.26 4.95
CA SER A 23 0.12 10.88 4.55
C SER A 23 0.09 9.95 5.76
N VAL A 24 -0.63 8.85 5.61
CA VAL A 24 -0.69 7.74 6.57
C VAL A 24 -0.56 6.43 5.79
N ILE A 25 -0.14 5.37 6.48
CA ILE A 25 -0.04 4.02 5.91
C ILE A 25 -0.96 3.06 6.67
N SER A 26 -1.22 1.90 6.09
CA SER A 26 -1.84 0.80 6.85
C SER A 26 -0.78 0.01 7.62
N ALA A 27 -1.17 -0.63 8.73
CA ALA A 27 -0.33 -1.60 9.41
C ALA A 27 0.11 -2.78 8.50
N ILE A 28 -0.65 -3.03 7.43
CA ILE A 28 -0.31 -4.05 6.42
C ILE A 28 0.88 -3.60 5.57
N THR A 29 0.90 -2.34 5.15
CA THR A 29 2.05 -1.74 4.46
C THR A 29 3.30 -1.77 5.33
N LEU A 30 3.17 -1.44 6.61
CA LEU A 30 4.28 -1.55 7.56
C LEU A 30 4.76 -3.01 7.70
N ALA A 31 3.85 -3.97 7.74
CA ALA A 31 4.19 -5.39 7.77
C ALA A 31 4.93 -5.84 6.51
N GLU A 32 4.52 -5.39 5.32
CA GLU A 32 5.23 -5.69 4.06
C GLU A 32 6.66 -5.11 4.06
N LEU A 33 6.84 -3.87 4.52
CA LEU A 33 8.17 -3.26 4.67
C LEU A 33 9.04 -4.02 5.68
N SER A 34 8.44 -4.51 6.76
CA SER A 34 9.11 -5.30 7.80
C SER A 34 9.66 -6.62 7.29
N VAL A 35 9.02 -7.25 6.29
CA VAL A 35 9.53 -8.48 5.67
C VAL A 35 10.82 -8.23 4.89
N GLY A 36 10.94 -7.06 4.27
CA GLY A 36 12.02 -6.71 3.35
C GLY A 36 13.42 -7.05 3.84
N PRO A 37 13.86 -6.52 5.01
CA PRO A 37 15.20 -6.79 5.57
C PRO A 37 15.46 -8.28 5.87
N HIS A 38 14.42 -9.01 6.28
CA HIS A 38 14.55 -10.42 6.67
C HIS A 38 14.77 -11.37 5.50
N VAL A 39 14.31 -10.99 4.30
CA VAL A 39 14.44 -11.81 3.08
C VAL A 39 15.52 -11.32 2.12
N ALA A 40 16.27 -10.28 2.49
CA ALA A 40 17.35 -9.71 1.67
C ALA A 40 18.53 -10.68 1.51
N HIS A 41 19.09 -10.73 0.30
CA HIS A 41 20.13 -11.70 -0.09
C HIS A 41 21.54 -11.26 0.32
N ASP A 42 21.78 -9.96 0.45
CA ASP A 42 23.06 -9.39 0.86
C ASP A 42 22.91 -8.25 1.88
N ALA A 43 24.05 -7.78 2.39
CA ALA A 43 24.09 -6.75 3.43
C ALA A 43 23.66 -5.36 2.94
N ALA A 44 23.94 -5.03 1.68
CA ALA A 44 23.59 -3.73 1.11
C ALA A 44 22.07 -3.64 0.88
N GLU A 45 21.47 -4.68 0.30
CA GLU A 45 20.02 -4.80 0.13
C GLU A 45 19.31 -4.78 1.49
N ARG A 46 19.82 -5.53 2.48
CA ARG A 46 19.26 -5.53 3.83
C ARG A 46 19.29 -4.13 4.45
N SER A 47 20.41 -3.42 4.34
CA SER A 47 20.55 -2.07 4.87
C SER A 47 19.59 -1.09 4.21
N ALA A 48 19.45 -1.14 2.88
CA ALA A 48 18.53 -0.27 2.14
C ALA A 48 17.06 -0.51 2.54
N ARG A 49 16.64 -1.79 2.63
CA ARG A 49 15.28 -2.14 3.06
C ARG A 49 15.02 -1.78 4.53
N GLN A 50 16.02 -1.92 5.39
CA GLN A 50 15.92 -1.52 6.80
C GLN A 50 15.75 0.00 6.92
N GLN A 51 16.46 0.77 6.11
CA GLN A 51 16.33 2.22 6.06
C GLN A 51 14.93 2.64 5.58
N HIS A 52 14.38 1.99 4.55
CA HIS A 52 12.99 2.25 4.12
C HIS A 52 11.97 1.99 5.24
N LEU A 53 12.12 0.89 5.98
CA LEU A 53 11.26 0.58 7.12
C LEU A 53 11.35 1.68 8.20
N GLN A 54 12.56 2.04 8.61
CA GLN A 54 12.78 3.06 9.65
C GLN A 54 12.26 4.43 9.24
N GLN A 55 12.43 4.81 7.97
CA GLN A 55 11.90 6.06 7.44
C GLN A 55 10.37 6.05 7.48
N ALA A 56 9.73 4.95 7.07
CA ALA A 56 8.28 4.84 7.13
C ALA A 56 7.74 4.89 8.57
N GLU A 57 8.42 4.27 9.54
CA GLU A 57 8.06 4.34 10.97
C GLU A 57 8.24 5.74 11.56
N ALA A 58 9.19 6.53 11.05
CA ALA A 58 9.43 7.89 11.49
C ALA A 58 8.45 8.90 10.87
N ASP A 59 8.05 8.68 9.62
CA ASP A 59 7.29 9.65 8.83
C ASP A 59 5.77 9.41 8.87
N PHE A 60 5.31 8.20 9.17
CA PHE A 60 3.89 7.84 9.04
C PHE A 60 3.30 7.19 10.27
N ASP A 61 2.07 7.61 10.59
CA ASP A 61 1.19 6.83 11.44
C ASP A 61 0.64 5.61 10.66
N ALA A 62 0.84 4.43 11.25
CA ALA A 62 0.31 3.17 10.72
C ALA A 62 -1.07 2.87 11.31
N LEU A 63 -2.10 2.96 10.48
CA LEU A 63 -3.47 2.70 10.89
C LEU A 63 -3.68 1.19 11.17
N PRO A 64 -4.29 0.82 12.32
CA PRO A 64 -4.48 -0.57 12.69
C PRO A 64 -5.48 -1.28 11.76
N PHE A 65 -5.25 -2.57 11.56
CA PHE A 65 -6.22 -3.44 10.90
C PHE A 65 -7.18 -4.02 11.95
N ASP A 66 -8.37 -3.45 12.06
CA ASP A 66 -9.35 -3.80 13.08
C ASP A 66 -10.52 -4.66 12.54
N GLY A 67 -11.54 -4.87 13.37
CA GLY A 67 -12.73 -5.61 12.97
C GLY A 67 -13.54 -4.97 11.84
N ASN A 68 -13.48 -3.65 11.67
CA ASN A 68 -14.14 -2.96 10.56
C ASN A 68 -13.39 -3.20 9.24
N CYS A 69 -12.05 -3.14 9.29
CA CYS A 69 -11.20 -3.56 8.17
C CYS A 69 -11.48 -5.01 7.77
N ALA A 70 -11.58 -5.92 8.75
CA ALA A 70 -11.86 -7.34 8.50
C ALA A 70 -13.22 -7.59 7.82
N ARG A 71 -14.29 -6.88 8.23
CA ARG A 71 -15.60 -6.99 7.56
C ARG A 71 -15.56 -6.44 6.14
N THR A 72 -14.87 -5.32 5.94
CA THR A 72 -14.70 -4.69 4.62
C THR A 72 -13.91 -5.58 3.66
N PHE A 73 -12.88 -6.26 4.17
CA PHE A 73 -12.05 -7.18 3.41
C PHE A 73 -12.86 -8.26 2.69
N GLY A 74 -13.92 -8.80 3.30
CA GLY A 74 -14.75 -9.81 2.65
C GLY A 74 -15.33 -9.35 1.30
N ALA A 75 -15.82 -8.12 1.23
CA ALA A 75 -16.35 -7.54 0.00
C ALA A 75 -15.23 -7.23 -1.02
N VAL A 76 -14.09 -6.71 -0.55
CA VAL A 76 -12.92 -6.41 -1.39
C VAL A 76 -12.36 -7.69 -2.03
N ALA A 77 -12.14 -8.73 -1.22
CA ALA A 77 -11.62 -10.02 -1.67
C ALA A 77 -12.55 -10.67 -2.71
N ALA A 78 -13.87 -10.61 -2.49
CA ALA A 78 -14.85 -11.10 -3.46
C ALA A 78 -14.76 -10.35 -4.81
N ALA A 79 -14.62 -9.02 -4.78
CA ALA A 79 -14.48 -8.21 -6.00
C ALA A 79 -13.16 -8.46 -6.74
N LEU A 80 -12.06 -8.69 -6.02
CA LEU A 80 -10.80 -9.07 -6.64
C LEU A 80 -10.84 -10.50 -7.19
N HIS A 81 -11.53 -11.44 -6.55
CA HIS A 81 -11.64 -12.82 -7.03
C HIS A 81 -12.30 -12.90 -8.42
N THR A 82 -13.41 -12.18 -8.62
CA THR A 82 -14.16 -12.17 -9.89
C THR A 82 -13.39 -11.57 -11.07
N SER A 83 -12.27 -10.87 -10.83
CA SER A 83 -11.46 -10.22 -11.87
C SER A 83 -10.28 -11.03 -12.44
N GLY A 84 -10.09 -12.30 -12.05
CA GLY A 84 -9.19 -13.25 -12.74
C GLY A 84 -7.66 -13.10 -12.57
N ARG A 85 -7.18 -12.23 -11.68
CA ARG A 85 -5.76 -12.02 -11.24
C ARG A 85 -5.14 -13.24 -10.50
N LYS A 86 -3.81 -13.38 -10.40
CA LYS A 86 -3.13 -14.43 -9.58
C LYS A 86 -3.36 -14.25 -8.04
N PRO A 87 -3.42 -15.31 -7.21
CA PRO A 87 -4.00 -15.26 -5.85
C PRO A 87 -3.16 -14.66 -4.71
N ALA A 88 -1.84 -14.83 -4.69
CA ALA A 88 -1.02 -14.57 -3.49
C ALA A 88 -0.67 -13.09 -3.27
N THR A 89 -0.27 -12.38 -4.34
CA THR A 89 0.00 -10.93 -4.28
C THR A 89 -1.25 -10.12 -3.92
N ARG A 90 -2.44 -10.65 -4.17
CA ARG A 90 -3.72 -9.99 -3.87
C ARG A 90 -4.08 -9.93 -2.40
N ALA A 91 -3.51 -10.78 -1.55
CA ALA A 91 -3.95 -10.87 -0.17
C ALA A 91 -3.63 -9.57 0.60
N TYR A 92 -2.41 -9.04 0.43
CA TYR A 92 -2.01 -7.78 1.05
C TYR A 92 -2.71 -6.58 0.41
N ASP A 93 -2.78 -6.50 -0.92
CA ASP A 93 -3.53 -5.44 -1.62
C ASP A 93 -5.00 -5.36 -1.16
N ALA A 94 -5.66 -6.51 -0.99
CA ALA A 94 -7.02 -6.57 -0.50
C ALA A 94 -7.14 -6.06 0.94
N LEU A 95 -6.17 -6.37 1.81
CA LEU A 95 -6.15 -5.89 3.19
C LEU A 95 -5.85 -4.38 3.26
N ILE A 96 -4.95 -3.87 2.42
CA ILE A 96 -4.65 -2.44 2.27
C ILE A 96 -5.89 -1.69 1.79
N ALA A 97 -6.53 -2.15 0.71
CA ALA A 97 -7.74 -1.53 0.18
C ALA A 97 -8.90 -1.60 1.17
N ALA A 98 -9.05 -2.70 1.91
CA ALA A 98 -10.05 -2.80 2.97
C ALA A 98 -9.79 -1.81 4.10
N SER A 99 -8.54 -1.57 4.45
CA SER A 99 -8.15 -0.56 5.44
C SER A 99 -8.52 0.86 4.95
N ALA A 100 -8.21 1.18 3.69
CA ALA A 100 -8.55 2.48 3.09
C ALA A 100 -10.06 2.74 3.15
N ILE A 101 -10.86 1.78 2.72
CA ILE A 101 -12.33 1.88 2.73
C ILE A 101 -12.87 1.98 4.16
N ALA A 102 -12.35 1.16 5.10
CA ALA A 102 -12.82 1.13 6.48
C ALA A 102 -12.54 2.43 7.24
N HIS A 103 -11.40 3.08 6.93
CA HIS A 103 -11.03 4.39 7.48
C HIS A 103 -11.55 5.57 6.65
N ALA A 104 -12.32 5.31 5.59
CA ALA A 104 -12.86 6.31 4.67
C ALA A 104 -11.80 7.24 4.06
N LEU A 105 -10.64 6.67 3.71
CA LEU A 105 -9.53 7.39 3.11
C LEU A 105 -9.32 6.99 1.64
N PRO A 106 -8.95 7.95 0.77
CA PRO A 106 -8.44 7.62 -0.55
C PRO A 106 -7.15 6.80 -0.46
N LEU A 107 -7.03 5.81 -1.35
CA LEU A 107 -5.82 5.03 -1.55
C LEU A 107 -5.00 5.62 -2.69
N TYR A 108 -3.77 6.01 -2.39
CA TYR A 108 -2.79 6.50 -3.35
C TYR A 108 -1.84 5.36 -3.74
N THR A 109 -1.69 5.13 -5.04
CA THR A 109 -0.91 4.00 -5.56
C THR A 109 -0.19 4.34 -6.86
N CYS A 110 1.02 3.81 -7.03
CA CYS A 110 1.72 3.80 -8.31
C CYS A 110 1.25 2.66 -9.24
N ASN A 111 0.36 1.77 -8.76
CA ASN A 111 -0.15 0.59 -9.46
C ASN A 111 -1.69 0.58 -9.52
N PRO A 112 -2.35 1.61 -10.08
CA PRO A 112 -3.82 1.76 -10.01
C PRO A 112 -4.60 0.60 -10.63
N ALA A 113 -4.01 -0.11 -11.61
CA ALA A 113 -4.61 -1.29 -12.23
C ALA A 113 -4.91 -2.42 -11.22
N ASP A 114 -4.17 -2.49 -10.12
CA ASP A 114 -4.33 -3.52 -9.08
C ASP A 114 -5.57 -3.29 -8.22
N PHE A 115 -6.03 -2.05 -8.15
CA PHE A 115 -7.12 -1.60 -7.29
C PHE A 115 -8.38 -1.16 -8.05
N ALA A 116 -8.28 -0.87 -9.35
CA ALA A 116 -9.33 -0.23 -10.15
C ALA A 116 -10.71 -0.93 -10.17
N ARG A 117 -10.78 -2.21 -9.79
CA ARG A 117 -12.02 -3.00 -9.78
C ARG A 117 -12.64 -3.18 -8.40
N ILE A 118 -12.09 -2.54 -7.36
CA ILE A 118 -12.59 -2.66 -5.99
C ILE A 118 -13.72 -1.64 -5.79
N PRO A 119 -14.97 -2.09 -5.54
CA PRO A 119 -16.08 -1.18 -5.30
C PRO A 119 -15.84 -0.35 -4.05
N ARG A 120 -16.28 0.92 -4.09
CA ARG A 120 -16.20 1.89 -2.98
C ARG A 120 -14.78 2.32 -2.58
N LEU A 121 -13.74 1.81 -3.22
CA LEU A 121 -12.40 2.32 -3.03
C LEU A 121 -12.27 3.65 -3.77
N GLU A 122 -12.04 4.73 -3.04
CA GLU A 122 -11.60 5.98 -3.65
C GLU A 122 -10.12 5.84 -4.02
N LEU A 123 -9.84 5.69 -5.31
CA LEU A 123 -8.50 5.45 -5.82
C LEU A 123 -7.92 6.74 -6.41
N ARG A 124 -6.69 7.07 -6.01
CA ARG A 124 -5.89 8.18 -6.55
C ARG A 124 -4.62 7.61 -7.16
N SER A 125 -4.46 7.79 -8.46
CA SER A 125 -3.26 7.35 -9.16
C SER A 125 -2.11 8.31 -8.87
N VAL A 126 -0.94 7.74 -8.59
CA VAL A 126 0.33 8.45 -8.52
C VAL A 126 1.17 7.99 -9.70
N THR A 127 1.78 8.93 -10.42
CA THR A 127 2.61 8.66 -11.59
C THR A 127 3.82 7.82 -11.18
N HIS A 128 3.97 6.66 -11.81
CA HIS A 128 5.07 5.76 -11.50
C HIS A 128 6.41 6.37 -11.97
N PRO A 129 7.42 6.58 -11.11
CA PRO A 129 8.65 7.32 -11.47
C PRO A 129 9.46 6.72 -12.62
N HIS A 130 9.31 5.43 -12.88
CA HIS A 130 10.01 4.71 -13.95
C HIS A 130 9.18 4.43 -15.21
N HIS A 131 7.91 4.82 -15.23
CA HIS A 131 7.01 4.62 -16.37
C HIS A 131 6.32 5.97 -16.65
N GLN A 132 7.02 6.82 -17.40
CA GLN A 132 6.44 8.02 -18.02
C GLN A 132 5.68 7.65 -19.30
#